data_AF-G6YUX3-F1
#
_entry.id   AF-G6YUX3-F1
#
_cell.length_a   1.000
_cell.length_b   1.000
_cell.length_c   1.000
_cell.angle_alpha   90.00
_cell.angle_beta   90.00
_cell.angle_gamma   90.00
#
_symmetry.space_group_name_H-M   'P 1'
#
loop_
_entity.id
_entity.type
_entity.pdbx_description
1 polymer ?
#
loop_
_entity_poly.entity_id
_entity_poly.type
_entity_poly.pdbx_seq_one_letter_code
_entity_poly.pdbx_strand_id
1 'polypeptide(L)'
;MTVETTTAGILFLIAIMTAVTLVTRFGGVFIMSFVKINPRIESFINTMASSVLIAIIVPMAVTGDAGALAALTTTAVTMLALRKPLPAIAAGIAAAGIVRFLA
;
A
#
# COMPACT_ATOMS: atom_id res chain seq x y z
N MET A 1 -12.61 -3.92 -21.13
CA MET A 1 -13.78 -4.45 -20.37
C MET A 1 -13.94 -3.58 -19.13
N THR A 2 -14.83 -2.59 -19.20
CA THR A 2 -15.19 -1.73 -18.06
C THR A 2 -16.29 -2.43 -17.29
N VAL A 3 -16.00 -2.94 -16.09
CA VAL A 3 -17.05 -3.47 -15.21
C VAL A 3 -17.86 -2.29 -14.69
N GLU A 4 -19.13 -2.21 -15.03
CA GLU A 4 -20.00 -1.15 -14.52
C GLU A 4 -20.17 -1.28 -13.00
N THR A 5 -20.20 -0.16 -12.27
CA THR A 5 -20.36 -0.09 -10.82
C THR A 5 -21.79 -0.34 -10.35
N THR A 6 -22.52 -1.22 -11.05
CA THR A 6 -23.82 -1.75 -10.64
C THR A 6 -23.62 -2.77 -9.51
N THR A 7 -24.61 -3.00 -8.65
CA THR A 7 -24.51 -3.94 -7.51
C THR A 7 -23.93 -5.30 -7.91
N ALA A 8 -24.39 -5.87 -9.02
CA ALA A 8 -23.87 -7.13 -9.56
C ALA A 8 -22.40 -7.03 -10.01
N GLY A 9 -22.00 -5.92 -10.62
CA GLY A 9 -20.61 -5.66 -11.04
C GLY A 9 -19.67 -5.51 -9.85
N ILE A 10 -20.11 -4.86 -8.77
CA ILE A 10 -19.34 -4.74 -7.53
C ILE A 10 -19.14 -6.11 -6.88
N LEU A 11 -20.19 -6.94 -6.78
CA LEU A 11 -20.08 -8.29 -6.24
C LEU A 11 -19.13 -9.16 -7.08
N PHE A 12 -19.17 -9.01 -8.41
CA PHE A 12 -18.25 -9.70 -9.31
C PHE A 12 -16.80 -9.24 -9.12
N LEU A 13 -16.55 -7.93 -8.96
CA LEU A 13 -15.21 -7.41 -8.65
C LEU A 13 -14.69 -7.95 -7.33
N ILE A 14 -15.50 -7.96 -6.27
CA ILE A 14 -15.12 -8.52 -4.97
C ILE A 14 -14.76 -10.00 -5.11
N ALA A 15 -15.57 -10.77 -5.85
CA ALA A 15 -15.30 -12.19 -6.10
C ALA A 15 -13.95 -12.41 -6.80
N ILE A 16 -13.65 -11.61 -7.84
CA ILE A 16 -12.37 -11.66 -8.53
C ILE A 16 -11.21 -11.27 -7.60
N MET A 17 -11.31 -10.17 -6.86
CA MET A 17 -10.26 -9.74 -5.93
C MET A 17 -10.01 -10.80 -4.85
N THR A 18 -11.07 -11.45 -4.37
CA THR A 18 -10.99 -12.56 -3.43
C THR A 18 -10.23 -13.73 -4.04
N ALA A 19 -10.58 -14.14 -5.26
CA ALA A 19 -9.89 -15.23 -5.96
C ALA A 19 -8.40 -14.91 -6.18
N VAL A 20 -8.07 -13.71 -6.66
CA VAL A 20 -6.68 -13.26 -6.87
C VAL A 20 -5.91 -13.25 -5.54
N THR A 21 -6.53 -12.81 -4.45
CA THR A 21 -5.92 -12.80 -3.12
C THR A 21 -5.61 -14.22 -2.64
N LEU A 22 -6.55 -15.16 -2.79
CA LEU A 22 -6.34 -16.55 -2.42
C LEU A 22 -5.23 -17.18 -3.27
N VAL A 23 -5.25 -16.99 -4.59
CA VAL A 23 -4.24 -17.51 -5.51
C VAL A 23 -2.85 -16.97 -5.18
N THR A 24 -2.71 -15.67 -4.95
CA THR A 24 -1.41 -15.07 -4.61
C THR A 24 -0.89 -15.51 -3.25
N ARG A 25 -1.79 -15.65 -2.26
CA ARG A 25 -1.42 -16.08 -0.90
C ARG A 25 -1.05 -17.56 -0.84
N PHE A 26 -1.87 -18.45 -1.38
CA PHE A 26 -1.59 -19.89 -1.39
C PHE A 26 -0.49 -20.25 -2.39
N GLY A 27 -0.48 -19.60 -3.56
CA GLY A 27 0.54 -19.79 -4.58
C GLY A 27 1.94 -19.42 -4.06
N GLY A 28 2.06 -18.32 -3.29
CA GLY A 28 3.33 -17.95 -2.66
C GLY A 28 3.86 -19.02 -1.71
N VAL A 29 3.01 -19.56 -0.83
CA VAL A 29 3.40 -20.64 0.11
C VAL A 29 3.77 -21.92 -0.65
N PHE A 30 2.98 -22.28 -1.66
CA PHE A 30 3.25 -23.45 -2.50
C PHE A 30 4.59 -23.35 -3.21
N ILE A 31 4.88 -22.22 -3.87
CA ILE A 31 6.16 -21.99 -4.56
C ILE A 31 7.33 -22.03 -3.57
N MET A 32 7.20 -21.39 -2.40
CA MET A 32 8.25 -21.38 -1.39
C MET A 32 8.59 -22.77 -0.84
N SER A 33 7.68 -23.76 -0.95
CA SER A 33 7.98 -25.15 -0.58
C SER A 33 9.03 -25.82 -1.50
N PHE A 34 9.20 -25.32 -2.72
CA PHE A 34 10.18 -25.84 -3.68
C PHE A 34 11.50 -25.05 -3.70
N VAL A 35 11.55 -23.88 -3.06
CA VAL A 35 12.72 -23.00 -3.08
C VAL A 35 13.60 -23.28 -1.85
N LYS A 36 14.86 -23.67 -2.09
CA LYS A 36 15.86 -23.78 -1.02
C LYS A 36 16.30 -22.38 -0.59
N ILE A 37 16.06 -22.02 0.68
CA ILE A 37 16.43 -20.72 1.24
C ILE A 37 17.96 -20.67 1.43
N ASN A 38 18.61 -19.76 0.71
CA ASN A 38 20.03 -19.40 0.87
C ASN A 38 20.11 -18.01 1.53
N PRO A 39 21.13 -17.68 2.33
CA PRO A 39 21.34 -16.34 2.93
C PRO A 39 21.00 -15.13 2.03
N ARG A 40 21.26 -15.22 0.72
CA ARG A 40 20.89 -14.16 -0.25
C ARG A 40 19.38 -13.98 -0.40
N ILE A 41 18.62 -15.07 -0.46
CA ILE A 41 17.15 -15.06 -0.57
C ILE A 41 16.53 -14.59 0.75
N GLU A 42 17.08 -15.02 1.87
CA GLU A 42 16.64 -14.55 3.20
C GLU A 42 16.81 -13.04 3.34
N SER A 43 17.98 -12.50 2.97
CA SER A 43 18.20 -11.06 2.93
C SER A 43 17.19 -10.34 2.04
N PHE A 44 16.91 -10.88 0.85
CA PHE A 44 15.93 -10.32 -0.07
C PHE A 44 14.53 -10.25 0.56
N ILE A 45 14.06 -11.35 1.16
CA ILE A 45 12.76 -11.43 1.82
C ILE A 45 12.67 -10.42 2.97
N ASN A 46 13.72 -10.33 3.81
CA ASN A 46 13.77 -9.38 4.93
C ASN A 46 13.68 -7.92 4.47
N THR A 47 14.25 -7.57 3.32
CA THR A 47 14.15 -6.22 2.74
C THR A 47 12.91 -5.98 1.87
N MET A 48 12.15 -7.02 1.53
CA MET A 48 11.05 -6.93 0.56
C MET A 48 10.00 -5.89 0.96
N ALA A 49 9.57 -5.89 2.23
CA ALA A 49 8.56 -4.96 2.71
C ALA A 49 8.99 -3.50 2.53
N SER A 50 10.23 -3.17 2.89
CA SER A 50 10.77 -1.81 2.74
C SER A 50 10.87 -1.39 1.27
N SER A 51 11.31 -2.29 0.39
CA SER A 51 11.45 -2.03 -1.05
C SER A 51 10.10 -1.74 -1.70
N VAL A 52 9.09 -2.57 -1.41
CA VAL A 52 7.74 -2.40 -1.96
C VAL A 52 7.10 -1.10 -1.45
N LEU A 53 7.25 -0.78 -0.16
CA LEU A 53 6.75 0.48 0.39
C LEU A 53 7.38 1.68 -0.30
N ILE A 54 8.70 1.70 -0.48
CA ILE A 54 9.40 2.78 -1.18
C ILE A 54 8.95 2.87 -2.64
N ALA A 55 8.80 1.72 -3.33
CA ALA A 55 8.35 1.68 -4.71
C ALA A 55 6.94 2.26 -4.92
N ILE A 56 6.07 2.20 -3.91
CA ILE A 56 4.72 2.78 -3.97
C ILE A 56 4.74 4.25 -3.53
N ILE A 57 5.50 4.59 -2.47
CA ILE A 57 5.48 5.92 -1.86
C ILE A 57 6.26 6.95 -2.68
N VAL A 58 7.42 6.58 -3.24
CA VAL A 58 8.28 7.51 -4.00
C VAL A 58 7.58 8.11 -5.22
N PRO A 59 6.93 7.34 -6.13
CA PRO A 59 6.22 7.95 -7.25
C PRO A 59 5.09 8.84 -6.75
N MET A 60 4.36 8.44 -5.70
CA MET A 60 3.34 9.30 -5.07
C MET A 60 3.92 10.63 -4.54
N ALA A 61 5.16 10.65 -4.06
CA ALA A 61 5.82 11.88 -3.64
C ALA A 61 6.27 12.76 -4.82
N VAL A 62 6.60 12.17 -5.96
CA VAL A 62 7.13 12.89 -7.14
C VAL A 62 6.02 13.36 -8.07
N THR A 63 5.03 12.50 -8.34
CA THR A 63 3.93 12.76 -9.28
C THR A 63 2.62 13.07 -8.57
N GLY A 64 2.59 13.04 -7.24
CA GLY A 64 1.39 13.32 -6.45
C GLY A 64 0.98 14.78 -6.50
N ASP A 65 -0.29 15.00 -6.19
CA ASP A 65 -0.86 16.34 -6.01
C ASP A 65 -0.37 17.00 -4.71
N ALA A 66 -0.65 18.29 -4.55
CA ALA A 66 -0.33 19.02 -3.31
C ALA A 66 -0.90 18.32 -2.06
N GLY A 67 -2.07 17.68 -2.21
CA GLY A 67 -2.68 16.86 -1.16
C GLY A 67 -1.84 15.63 -0.79
N ALA A 68 -1.28 14.91 -1.76
CA ALA A 68 -0.38 13.79 -1.50
C ALA A 68 0.92 14.23 -0.79
N LEU A 69 1.53 15.33 -1.22
CA LEU A 69 2.73 15.87 -0.56
C LEU A 69 2.45 16.32 0.87
N ALA A 70 1.34 17.01 1.10
CA ALA A 70 0.91 17.40 2.46
C ALA A 70 0.65 16.16 3.34
N ALA A 71 0.00 15.12 2.81
CA ALA A 71 -0.26 13.89 3.53
C ALA A 71 1.04 13.17 3.94
N LEU A 72 1.98 13.04 3.01
CA LEU A 72 3.26 12.36 3.24
C LEU A 72 4.12 13.11 4.27
N THR A 73 4.24 14.43 4.11
CA THR A 73 5.03 15.28 5.02
C THR A 73 4.45 15.30 6.43
N THR A 74 3.14 15.49 6.56
CA THR A 74 2.47 15.47 7.87
C THR A 74 2.54 14.11 8.55
N THR A 75 2.35 13.01 7.80
CA THR A 75 2.54 11.64 8.33
C THR A 75 3.97 11.44 8.81
N ALA A 76 4.97 11.88 8.05
CA ALA A 76 6.38 11.75 8.43
C ALA A 76 6.71 12.54 9.70
N VAL A 77 6.30 13.81 9.78
CA VAL A 77 6.55 14.70 10.92
C VAL A 77 5.88 14.16 12.19
N THR A 78 4.60 13.77 12.09
CA THR A 78 3.85 13.25 13.23
C THR A 78 4.35 11.89 13.68
N MET A 79 4.78 11.02 12.76
CA MET A 79 5.43 9.75 13.12
C MET A 79 6.75 9.98 13.84
N LEU A 80 7.56 10.97 13.41
CA LEU A 80 8.82 11.30 14.07
C LEU A 80 8.61 11.87 15.48
N ALA A 81 7.59 12.71 15.65
CA ALA A 81 7.27 13.34 16.93
C ALA A 81 6.61 12.37 17.94
N LEU A 82 5.59 11.62 17.50
CA LEU A 82 4.77 10.77 18.38
C LEU A 82 5.28 9.33 18.46
N ARG A 83 6.05 8.86 17.46
CA ARG A 83 6.51 7.46 17.32
C ARG A 83 5.37 6.44 17.40
N LYS A 84 4.15 6.86 17.05
CA LYS A 84 2.94 6.04 17.03
C LYS A 84 2.34 6.10 15.62
N PRO A 85 2.19 4.95 14.92
CA PRO A 85 1.76 4.96 13.52
C PRO A 85 0.30 5.38 13.35
N LEU A 86 -0.59 4.97 14.25
CA LEU A 86 -2.02 5.30 14.18
C LEU A 86 -2.31 6.81 14.14
N PRO A 87 -1.83 7.64 15.08
CA PRO A 87 -2.07 9.08 15.01
C PRO A 87 -1.37 9.74 13.83
N ALA A 88 -0.22 9.20 13.39
CA ALA A 88 0.49 9.74 12.24
C ALA A 88 -0.30 9.57 10.93
N ILE A 89 -0.84 8.37 10.71
CA ILE A 89 -1.69 8.06 9.55
C ILE A 89 -2.95 8.93 9.58
N ALA A 90 -3.59 9.07 10.74
CA ALA A 90 -4.79 9.90 10.89
C ALA A 90 -4.51 11.38 10.54
N ALA A 91 -3.39 11.93 11.01
CA ALA A 91 -2.98 13.29 10.68
C ALA A 91 -2.69 13.48 9.18
N GLY A 92 -2.03 12.49 8.55
CA GLY A 92 -1.79 12.46 7.11
C GLY A 92 -3.07 12.50 6.27
N ILE A 93 -4.05 11.67 6.63
CA ILE A 93 -5.35 11.61 5.95
C ILE A 93 -6.08 12.96 6.11
N ALA A 94 -6.08 13.53 7.31
CA ALA A 94 -6.69 14.83 7.56
C ALA A 94 -6.03 15.93 6.71
N ALA A 95 -4.70 15.96 6.63
CA ALA A 95 -3.96 16.91 5.81
C ALA A 95 -4.29 16.77 4.32
N ALA A 96 -4.34 15.53 3.81
CA ALA A 96 -4.74 15.26 2.42
C ALA A 96 -6.13 15.83 2.11
N GLY A 97 -7.09 15.57 3.02
CA GLY A 97 -8.47 16.03 2.88
C GLY A 97 -8.60 17.54 2.92
N ILE A 98 -7.91 18.21 3.85
CA ILE A 98 -7.94 19.67 3.97
C ILE A 98 -7.34 20.33 2.73
N VAL A 99 -6.19 19.86 2.25
CA VAL A 99 -5.53 20.45 1.08
C VAL A 99 -6.38 20.25 -0.17
N ARG A 100 -6.97 19.08 -0.38
CA ARG A 100 -7.87 18.82 -1.51
C ARG A 100 -9.22 19.52 -1.40
N PHE A 101 -9.61 19.94 -0.20
CA PHE A 101 -10.82 20.73 -0.02
C PHE A 101 -10.59 22.21 -0.36
N LEU A 102 -9.36 22.70 -0.18
CA LEU A 102 -8.99 24.10 -0.35
C LEU A 102 -8.42 24.44 -1.74
N ALA A 103 -7.94 23.44 -2.49
CA ALA A 103 -7.30 23.56 -3.81
C ALA A 103 -8.09 22.81 -4.87
#